data_AF-A0A3B8L3C3-F1
#
_entry.id   AF-A0A3B8L3C3-F1
#
_cell.length_a   1.000
_cell.length_b   1.000
_cell.length_c   1.000
_cell.angle_alpha   90.00
_cell.angle_beta   90.00
_cell.angle_gamma   90.00
#
_symmetry.space_group_name_H-M   'P 1'
#
loop_
_entity.id
_entity.type
_entity.pdbx_description
1 polymer ?
#
loop_
_entity_poly.entity_id
_entity_poly.type
_entity_poly.pdbx_seq_one_letter_code
_entity_poly.pdbx_strand_id
1 'polypeptide(L)' 'MKAADQAAEVYGKLTNELSRVIVGQEEVLKQVLIALFAQGHCLLEGVPGLAKTLM' A
#
# COMPACT_ATOMS: atom_id res chain seq x y z
N MET A 1 -20.33 -2.50 11.74
CA MET A 1 -18.92 -2.51 12.17
C MET A 1 -18.10 -3.65 11.55
N LYS A 2 -18.60 -4.90 11.48
CA LYS A 2 -17.88 -6.05 10.88
C LYS A 2 -17.08 -5.80 9.59
N ALA A 3 -17.63 -5.07 8.61
CA ALA A 3 -16.93 -4.81 7.34
C ALA A 3 -15.69 -3.91 7.51
N ALA A 4 -15.75 -2.92 8.40
CA ALA A 4 -14.60 -2.06 8.70
C ALA A 4 -13.52 -2.84 9.45
N ASP A 5 -13.92 -3.72 10.38
CA ASP A 5 -13.01 -4.59 11.12
C ASP A 5 -12.27 -5.56 10.18
N GLN A 6 -12.99 -6.15 9.22
CA GLN A 6 -12.41 -7.02 8.19
C GLN A 6 -11.43 -6.26 7.28
N ALA A 7 -11.76 -5.03 6.87
CA ALA A 7 -10.87 -4.22 6.06
C ALA A 7 -9.58 -3.88 6.81
N ALA A 8 -9.67 -3.58 8.11
CA ALA A 8 -8.50 -3.33 8.97
C ALA A 8 -7.62 -4.59 9.11
N GLU A 9 -8.23 -5.77 9.26
CA GLU A 9 -7.49 -7.04 9.33
C GLU A 9 -6.75 -7.34 8.01
N VAL A 10 -7.43 -7.18 6.87
CA VAL A 10 -6.83 -7.39 5.53
C VAL A 10 -5.72 -6.38 5.29
N TYR A 11 -5.93 -5.10 5.63
CA TYR A 11 -4.92 -4.06 5.53
C TYR A 11 -3.65 -4.43 6.31
N GLY A 12 -3.80 -4.81 7.59
CA GLY A 12 -2.67 -5.19 8.43
C GLY A 12 -1.88 -6.38 7.90
N LYS A 13 -2.57 -7.41 7.39
CA LYS A 13 -1.91 -8.57 6.74
C LYS A 13 -1.14 -8.14 5.49
N LEU A 14 -1.73 -7.30 4.66
CA LEU A 14 -1.09 -6.83 3.42
C LEU A 14 0.16 -6.00 3.72
N THR A 15 0.06 -5.02 4.63
CA THR A 15 1.19 -4.16 4.98
C THR A 15 2.33 -4.94 5.61
N ASN A 16 2.03 -5.97 6.42
CA ASN A 16 3.05 -6.83 7.00
C ASN A 16 3.84 -7.58 5.93
N GLU A 17 3.18 -8.21 4.95
CA GLU A 17 3.90 -8.89 3.86
C GLU A 17 4.68 -7.91 2.98
N LEU A 18 4.09 -6.75 2.66
CA LEU A 18 4.72 -5.74 1.81
C LEU A 18 5.98 -5.13 2.46
N SER A 19 5.99 -4.96 3.79
CA SER A 19 7.15 -4.45 4.54
C SER A 19 8.40 -5.34 4.45
N ARG A 20 8.25 -6.60 4.01
CA ARG A 20 9.38 -7.52 3.82
C ARG A 20 10.19 -7.20 2.55
N VAL A 21 9.59 -6.48 1.61
CA VAL A 21 10.18 -6.15 0.30
C VAL A 21 10.35 -4.64 0.14
N ILE A 22 9.39 -3.85 0.67
CA ILE A 22 9.35 -2.40 0.55
C ILE A 22 9.74 -1.79 1.90
N VAL A 23 10.88 -1.09 1.94
CA VAL A 23 11.44 -0.49 3.15
C VAL A 23 11.40 1.04 3.06
N GLY A 24 10.90 1.71 4.11
CA GLY A 24 10.92 3.18 4.24
C GLY A 24 9.95 3.92 3.31
N GLN A 25 8.89 3.25 2.85
CA GLN A 25 7.86 3.81 1.95
C GLN A 25 6.44 3.58 2.50
N GLU A 26 6.27 3.62 3.82
CA GLU A 26 5.03 3.28 4.52
C GLU A 26 3.85 4.17 4.09
N GLU A 27 4.09 5.47 3.92
CA GLU A 27 3.05 6.42 3.53
C GLU A 27 2.64 6.25 2.06
N VAL A 28 3.60 6.00 1.16
CA VAL A 28 3.30 5.72 -0.26
C VAL A 28 2.50 4.43 -0.38
N LEU A 29 2.92 3.38 0.34
CA LEU A 29 2.21 2.11 0.36
C LEU A 29 0.77 2.28 0.84
N LYS A 30 0.57 3.05 1.91
CA LYS A 30 -0.77 3.37 2.42
C LYS A 30 -1.63 4.06 1.36
N GLN A 31 -1.11 5.03 0.62
CA GLN A 31 -1.84 5.72 -0.45
C GLN A 31 -2.20 4.79 -1.61
N VAL A 32 -1.29 3.91 -2.01
CA VAL A 32 -1.54 2.88 -3.03
C VAL A 32 -2.66 1.93 -2.60
N LEU A 33 -2.63 1.47 -1.35
CA LEU A 33 -3.67 0.59 -0.82
C LEU A 33 -5.04 1.28 -0.69
N ILE A 34 -5.05 2.56 -0.32
CA ILE A 34 -6.27 3.38 -0.34
C ILE A 34 -6.84 3.46 -1.75
N ALA A 35 -6.00 3.77 -2.76
CA ALA A 35 -6.43 3.82 -4.15
C ALA A 35 -6.98 2.46 -4.61
N LEU A 36 -6.29 1.36 -4.30
CA LEU A 36 -6.73 0.00 -4.64
C LEU A 36 -8.10 -0.35 -4.04
N PHE A 37 -8.29 -0.13 -2.74
CA PHE A 37 -9.54 -0.46 -2.07
C PHE A 37 -10.70 0.45 -2.48
N ALA A 38 -10.41 1.69 -2.84
CA ALA A 38 -11.39 2.64 -3.36
C ALA A 38 -11.67 2.48 -4.87
N GLN A 39 -11.02 1.53 -5.55
CA GLN A 39 -11.05 1.39 -7.02
C GLN A 39 -10.62 2.67 -7.76
N GLY A 40 -9.72 3.44 -7.14
CA GLY A 40 -9.10 4.62 -7.71
C GLY A 40 -7.82 4.30 -8.48
N HIS A 41 -7.14 5.36 -8.91
CA HIS A 41 -5.87 5.28 -9.63
C HIS A 41 -4.82 6.16 -8.95
N CYS A 42 -3.56 5.75 -9.01
CA CYS A 42 -2.43 6.53 -8.53
C CYS A 42 -1.31 6.55 -9.58
N LEU A 43 -0.55 7.63 -9.61
CA LEU A 43 0.66 7.77 -10.42
C LEU A 43 1.88 7.81 -9.49
N LEU A 44 2.83 6.92 -9.70
CA LEU A 44 4.08 6.88 -8.94
C LEU A 44 5.16 7.66 -9.71
N GLU A 45 5.46 8.89 -9.25
CA GLU A 45 6.49 9.75 -9.85
C GLU A 45 7.71 9.89 -8.93
N GLY A 46 8.90 10.02 -9.51
CA GLY A 46 10.14 10.27 -8.78
C GLY A 46 11.38 9.85 -9.58
N VAL A 47 12.57 10.03 -9.01
CA VAL A 47 13.83 9.64 -9.67
C VAL A 47 14.02 8.12 -9.77
N PRO A 48 14.89 7.62 -10.67
CA PRO A 48 15.21 6.18 -10.77
C PRO A 48 15.76 5.60 -9.47
N GLY A 49 15.50 4.32 -9.21
CA GLY A 49 16.03 3.60 -8.05
C GLY A 49 15.19 3.66 -6.76
N LEU A 50 14.04 4.34 -6.77
CA LEU A 50 13.14 4.45 -5.60
C LEU A 50 12.12 3.31 -5.47
N ALA A 51 12.46 2.11 -5.94
CA ALA A 51 11.62 0.91 -5.83
C ALA A 51 10.18 1.02 -6.39
N LYS A 52 9.87 2.02 -7.25
CA LYS A 52 8.52 2.25 -7.82
C LYS A 52 7.92 1.04 -8.56
N THR A 53 8.75 0.15 -9.10
CA THR A 53 8.32 -1.07 -9.79
C THR A 53 8.15 -2.26 -8.85
N LEU A 54 8.73 -2.20 -7.65
CA LEU A 54 8.54 -3.21 -6.61
C LEU A 54 7.25 -2.98 -5.80
N MET A 55 6.70 -1.77 -5.87
CA MET A 55 5.38 -1.40 -5.33
C MET A 55 4.26 -2.01 -6.17
#